data_AF-A0A8K0GLS3-F1
#
_entry.id   AF-A0A8K0GLS3-F1
#
_cell.length_a   1.000
_cell.length_b   1.000
_cell.length_c   1.000
_cell.angle_alpha   90.00
_cell.angle_beta   90.00
_cell.angle_gamma   90.00
#
_symmetry.space_group_name_H-M   'P 1'
#
loop_
_entity.id
_entity.type
_entity.pdbx_description
1 polymer ?
#
loop_
_entity_poly.entity_id
_entity_poly.type
_entity_poly.pdbx_seq_one_letter_code
_entity_poly.pdbx_strand_id
1 'polypeptide(L)'
;MESDSDESFSCTPEEIIKAASTATSNLLPEKSRGQYLKEYDLFMKWRAEKQVCSFTERVLLAYFEEKSKQWKSPTLWSTYSKLKSTLSINNNVDISKYSKLIAYLKNKSVGYKPRKSKTFSREKVYKFLEDAPDKHFLMHKVALIFGIAGALRREELYKMTLEDINDTGTVLIITIPDSKTHIQRRFTVIVETTQKNVNLIEIYRDIKPSGQRTIPSIVAKYLSLPNPDHYTGHAFRRSSASLLVDSGEDLIQLKKHGGWKSNAVAEGYVDESIQNKMDCANKIFTGGQSSRNTSNPASFKSSEIKVLARKQLYDVMQTQKEANMKKKSEFLEEYLLSKDLYSENQRAELKAKITSGNGDAAKVLEDVISFPTRAQKYRKPYSDSLQTEKRMSTLKALSMLVEANLSRRQYEIISASDKKLFPCYSLIQKAKQDCYPASEAYTVTERHAEINLQDLLDHTAIRNSEYFFILMSTELVQYECSRNGSIKQPVKCTVAKKEKVDL
;
A
#
# COMPACT_ATOMS: atom_id res chain seq x y z
N MET A 1 63.15 8.01 40.45
CA MET A 1 62.10 8.94 40.91
C MET A 1 62.06 10.00 39.84
N GLU A 2 61.02 10.16 39.05
CA GLU A 2 59.59 10.03 39.36
C GLU A 2 58.83 9.27 38.26
N SER A 3 57.77 8.62 38.72
CA SER A 3 56.80 7.82 37.98
C SER A 3 55.60 8.70 37.63
N ASP A 4 55.39 8.99 36.36
CA ASP A 4 54.13 9.59 35.89
C ASP A 4 53.09 8.47 35.73
N SER A 5 52.33 8.27 36.79
CA SER A 5 51.08 7.53 36.79
C SER A 5 49.98 8.41 36.19
N ASP A 6 49.56 8.08 34.97
CA ASP A 6 48.28 8.51 34.40
C ASP A 6 47.12 7.94 35.23
N GLU A 7 46.84 8.54 36.40
CA GLU A 7 45.57 8.36 37.10
C GLU A 7 44.50 9.21 36.41
N SER A 8 43.82 8.61 35.43
CA SER A 8 42.63 9.22 34.84
C SER A 8 41.49 9.22 35.87
N PHE A 9 41.15 10.39 36.38
CA PHE A 9 39.95 10.64 37.20
C PHE A 9 38.68 10.16 36.48
N SER A 10 38.07 9.05 36.92
CA SER A 10 36.70 8.69 36.53
C SER A 10 35.69 9.24 37.55
N CYS A 11 35.28 10.50 37.39
CA CYS A 11 34.23 11.16 38.21
C CYS A 11 32.80 10.67 37.89
N THR A 12 32.57 9.36 37.75
CA THR A 12 31.21 8.82 37.57
C THR A 12 30.74 8.17 38.86
N PRO A 13 29.69 8.68 39.53
CA PRO A 13 29.11 8.07 40.72
C PRO A 13 28.70 6.60 40.47
N GLU A 14 28.90 5.73 41.46
CA GLU A 14 28.61 4.29 41.35
C GLU A 14 27.16 3.98 40.96
N GLU A 15 26.21 4.80 41.43
CA GLU A 15 24.80 4.69 41.05
C GLU A 15 24.60 4.87 39.54
N ILE A 16 25.32 5.81 38.93
CA ILE A 16 25.29 6.05 37.48
C ILE A 16 25.96 4.90 36.73
N ILE A 17 27.07 4.36 37.23
CA ILE A 17 27.73 3.18 36.64
C ILE A 17 26.79 1.96 36.67
N LYS A 18 26.08 1.76 37.78
CA LYS A 18 25.10 0.66 37.94
C LYS A 18 23.89 0.83 37.03
N ALA A 19 23.35 2.04 36.91
CA ALA A 19 22.26 2.34 35.99
C ALA A 19 22.70 2.16 34.52
N ALA A 20 23.89 2.64 34.15
CA ALA A 20 24.44 2.52 32.81
C ALA A 20 24.75 1.06 32.43
N SER A 21 25.33 0.26 33.35
CA SER A 21 25.56 -1.17 33.12
C SER A 21 24.26 -1.95 32.98
N THR A 22 23.23 -1.64 33.78
CA THR A 22 21.89 -2.22 33.65
C THR A 22 21.28 -1.89 32.29
N ALA A 23 21.31 -0.63 31.86
CA ALA A 23 20.82 -0.22 30.55
C ALA A 23 21.59 -0.91 29.40
N THR A 24 22.91 -1.04 29.54
CA THR A 24 23.80 -1.68 28.55
C THR A 24 23.49 -3.17 28.39
N SER A 25 23.21 -3.88 29.49
CA SER A 25 22.83 -5.31 29.47
C SER A 25 21.52 -5.58 28.71
N ASN A 26 20.66 -4.58 28.60
CA ASN A 26 19.36 -4.64 27.91
C ASN A 26 19.43 -4.21 26.43
N LEU A 27 20.59 -3.81 25.92
CA LEU A 27 20.74 -3.41 24.51
C LEU A 27 20.63 -4.57 23.52
N LEU A 28 20.92 -5.81 23.96
CA LEU A 28 20.76 -6.99 23.13
C LEU A 28 19.30 -7.49 23.13
N PRO A 29 18.75 -7.93 21.99
CA PRO A 29 17.37 -8.39 21.92
C PRO A 29 17.15 -9.62 22.80
N GLU A 30 16.19 -9.54 23.72
CA GLU A 30 15.95 -10.54 24.77
C GLU A 30 15.81 -11.97 24.22
N LYS A 31 14.93 -12.16 23.23
CA LYS A 31 14.66 -13.48 22.63
C LYS A 31 15.87 -14.11 21.94
N SER A 32 16.81 -13.31 21.43
CA SER A 32 17.98 -13.80 20.69
C SER A 32 19.31 -13.55 21.41
N ARG A 33 19.30 -13.03 22.64
CA ARG A 33 20.50 -12.64 23.39
C ARG A 33 21.56 -13.74 23.42
N GLY A 34 21.16 -14.97 23.74
CA GLY A 34 22.08 -16.12 23.77
C GLY A 34 22.76 -16.41 22.43
N GLN A 35 22.09 -16.14 21.30
CA GLN A 35 22.69 -16.29 19.97
C GLN A 35 23.66 -15.17 19.59
N TYR A 36 23.56 -14.00 20.24
CA TYR A 36 24.54 -12.93 20.06
C TYR A 36 25.80 -13.24 20.85
N LEU A 37 25.64 -13.64 22.11
CA LEU A 37 26.76 -13.99 23.00
C LEU A 37 27.54 -15.19 22.47
N LYS A 38 26.86 -16.26 22.03
CA LYS A 38 27.54 -17.43 21.45
C LYS A 38 28.43 -17.06 20.26
N GLU A 39 27.98 -16.17 19.40
CA GLU A 39 28.73 -15.77 18.21
C GLU A 39 29.91 -14.86 18.56
N TYR A 40 29.75 -14.03 19.60
CA TYR A 40 30.83 -13.27 20.19
C TYR A 40 31.91 -14.19 20.78
N ASP A 41 31.51 -15.20 21.56
CA ASP A 41 32.43 -16.16 22.18
C ASP A 41 33.20 -16.97 21.12
N LEU A 42 32.53 -17.40 20.05
CA LEU A 42 33.18 -18.06 18.92
C LEU A 42 34.24 -17.19 18.25
N PHE A 43 33.96 -15.88 18.11
CA PHE A 43 34.93 -14.95 17.57
C PHE A 43 36.11 -14.71 18.54
N MET A 44 35.85 -14.58 19.84
CA MET A 44 36.91 -14.45 20.85
C MET A 44 37.81 -15.69 20.91
N LYS A 45 37.22 -16.89 20.82
CA LYS A 45 37.97 -18.14 20.73
C LYS A 45 38.87 -18.17 19.51
N TRP A 46 38.34 -17.81 18.33
CA TRP A 46 39.14 -17.72 17.12
C TRP A 46 40.29 -16.71 17.25
N ARG A 47 40.08 -15.56 17.91
CA ARG A 47 41.14 -14.58 18.18
C ARG A 47 42.24 -15.12 19.07
N ALA A 48 41.87 -15.86 20.12
CA ALA A 48 42.82 -16.51 21.02
C ALA A 48 43.66 -17.55 20.26
N GLU A 49 43.01 -18.40 19.43
CA GLU A 49 43.68 -19.40 18.59
C GLU A 49 44.66 -18.78 17.58
N LYS A 50 44.31 -17.61 17.02
CA LYS A 50 45.17 -16.87 16.08
C LYS A 50 46.17 -15.94 16.77
N GLN A 51 46.16 -15.87 18.11
CA GLN A 51 46.99 -14.98 18.92
C GLN A 51 46.85 -13.49 18.54
N VAL A 52 45.63 -13.05 18.25
CA VAL A 52 45.35 -11.66 17.83
C VAL A 52 44.60 -10.90 18.92
N CYS A 53 45.22 -9.83 19.44
CA CYS A 53 44.65 -9.00 20.51
C CYS A 53 43.92 -7.73 20.03
N SER A 54 43.95 -7.41 18.72
CA SER A 54 43.25 -6.24 18.17
C SER A 54 41.89 -6.58 17.55
N PHE A 55 41.05 -5.56 17.33
CA PHE A 55 39.73 -5.65 16.69
C PHE A 55 39.66 -4.93 15.34
N THR A 56 40.82 -4.70 14.71
CA THR A 56 40.90 -3.87 13.48
C THR A 56 40.15 -4.50 12.31
N GLU A 57 39.84 -3.68 11.30
CA GLU A 57 39.17 -4.13 10.08
C GLU A 57 39.89 -5.31 9.40
N ARG A 58 41.24 -5.34 9.45
CA ARG A 58 42.04 -6.45 8.91
C ARG A 58 41.77 -7.77 9.59
N VAL A 59 41.59 -7.75 10.92
CA VAL A 59 41.31 -8.95 11.72
C VAL A 59 39.94 -9.51 11.39
N LEU A 60 38.94 -8.63 11.30
CA LEU A 60 37.57 -9.05 10.97
C LEU A 60 37.49 -9.52 9.51
N LEU A 61 38.20 -8.88 8.58
CA LEU A 61 38.32 -9.37 7.20
C LEU A 61 38.89 -10.79 7.14
N ALA A 62 39.98 -11.06 7.87
CA ALA A 62 40.57 -12.39 7.94
C ALA A 62 39.60 -13.44 8.52
N TYR A 63 38.89 -13.07 9.60
CA TYR A 63 37.85 -13.91 10.19
C TYR A 63 36.74 -14.25 9.20
N PHE A 64 36.16 -13.23 8.56
CA PHE A 64 35.07 -13.43 7.61
C PHE A 64 35.52 -14.14 6.33
N GLU A 65 36.76 -13.97 5.90
CA GLU A 65 37.34 -14.76 4.79
C GLU A 65 37.41 -16.24 5.12
N GLU A 66 37.91 -16.60 6.30
CA GLU A 66 37.95 -17.99 6.76
C GLU A 66 36.53 -18.59 6.86
N LYS A 67 35.59 -17.84 7.46
CA LYS A 67 34.21 -18.31 7.61
C LYS A 67 33.44 -18.37 6.29
N SER A 68 33.78 -17.53 5.31
CA SER A 68 33.12 -17.54 3.99
C SER A 68 33.33 -18.84 3.23
N LYS A 69 34.39 -19.59 3.53
CA LYS A 69 34.69 -20.90 2.94
C LYS A 69 33.72 -21.98 3.44
N GLN A 70 33.10 -21.77 4.60
CA GLN A 70 32.22 -22.74 5.24
C GLN A 70 30.75 -22.30 5.20
N TRP A 71 30.48 -21.00 5.25
CA TRP A 71 29.14 -20.45 5.45
C TRP A 71 28.63 -19.67 4.25
N LYS A 72 27.30 -19.70 4.07
CA LYS A 72 26.61 -18.93 3.03
C LYS A 72 26.53 -17.46 3.41
N SER A 73 26.41 -16.60 2.41
CA SER A 73 26.36 -15.13 2.58
C SER A 73 25.36 -14.64 3.65
N PRO A 74 24.10 -15.12 3.74
CA PRO A 74 23.20 -14.67 4.81
C PRO A 74 23.68 -15.00 6.22
N THR A 75 24.36 -16.13 6.40
CA THR A 75 24.95 -16.52 7.68
C THR A 75 26.12 -15.60 8.04
N LEU A 76 26.94 -15.22 7.05
CA LEU A 76 27.99 -14.22 7.24
C LEU A 76 27.40 -12.86 7.66
N TRP A 77 26.36 -12.39 6.98
CA TRP A 77 25.67 -11.14 7.34
C TRP A 77 24.99 -11.18 8.71
N SER A 78 24.42 -12.33 9.09
CA SER A 78 23.88 -12.54 10.43
C SER A 78 24.98 -12.50 11.49
N THR A 79 26.11 -13.17 11.24
CA THR A 79 27.28 -13.16 12.12
C THR A 79 27.84 -11.75 12.26
N TYR A 80 27.99 -11.02 11.14
CA TYR A 80 28.42 -9.63 11.13
C TYR A 80 27.48 -8.74 11.95
N SER A 81 26.17 -8.88 11.77
CA SER A 81 25.18 -8.10 12.54
C SER A 81 25.26 -8.38 14.05
N LYS A 82 25.45 -9.64 14.44
CA LYS A 82 25.64 -10.02 15.85
C LYS A 82 26.92 -9.44 16.42
N LEU A 83 28.04 -9.65 15.72
CA LEU A 83 29.35 -9.12 16.13
C LEU A 83 29.36 -7.60 16.19
N LYS A 84 28.68 -6.92 15.26
CA LYS A 84 28.53 -5.46 15.29
C LYS A 84 27.93 -4.99 16.62
N SER A 85 26.83 -5.61 17.05
CA SER A 85 26.21 -5.27 18.33
C SER A 85 27.09 -5.64 19.52
N THR A 86 27.63 -6.86 19.56
CA THR A 86 28.38 -7.34 20.73
C THR A 86 29.74 -6.66 20.88
N LEU A 87 30.44 -6.36 19.79
CA LEU A 87 31.72 -5.63 19.84
C LEU A 87 31.52 -4.16 20.21
N SER A 88 30.42 -3.55 19.75
CA SER A 88 30.08 -2.19 20.17
C SER A 88 29.79 -2.12 21.67
N ILE A 89 29.12 -3.14 22.24
CA ILE A 89 28.74 -3.18 23.65
C ILE A 89 29.92 -3.58 24.54
N ASN A 90 30.60 -4.69 24.22
CA ASN A 90 31.58 -5.30 25.12
C ASN A 90 33.00 -4.75 24.95
N ASN A 91 33.31 -4.17 23.80
CA ASN A 91 34.67 -3.73 23.47
C ASN A 91 34.74 -2.28 22.97
N ASN A 92 33.60 -1.57 22.92
CA ASN A 92 33.50 -0.22 22.38
C ASN A 92 34.05 -0.10 20.93
N VAL A 93 33.87 -1.15 20.12
CA VAL A 93 34.32 -1.19 18.72
C VAL A 93 33.13 -1.16 17.77
N ASP A 94 33.03 -0.08 17.00
CA ASP A 94 32.02 0.05 15.95
C ASP A 94 32.54 -0.43 14.59
N ILE A 95 32.29 -1.70 14.28
CA ILE A 95 32.66 -2.30 12.98
C ILE A 95 31.81 -1.79 11.81
N SER A 96 30.77 -0.97 12.05
CA SER A 96 30.00 -0.38 10.95
C SER A 96 30.78 0.64 10.14
N LYS A 97 31.88 1.14 10.71
CA LYS A 97 32.85 2.02 10.04
C LYS A 97 33.82 1.24 9.12
N TYR A 98 33.79 -0.09 9.15
CA TYR A 98 34.71 -0.93 8.37
C TYR A 98 34.19 -1.13 6.94
N SER A 99 34.48 -0.14 6.09
CA SER A 99 33.99 -0.08 4.71
C SER A 99 34.50 -1.22 3.83
N LYS A 100 35.75 -1.67 3.98
CA LYS A 100 36.32 -2.80 3.23
C LYS A 100 35.66 -4.11 3.63
N LEU A 101 35.40 -4.30 4.93
CA LEU A 101 34.66 -5.46 5.43
C LEU A 101 33.23 -5.50 4.86
N ILE A 102 32.52 -4.37 4.90
CA ILE A 102 31.17 -4.25 4.35
C ILE A 102 31.18 -4.54 2.85
N ALA A 103 32.11 -3.95 2.09
CA ALA A 103 32.25 -4.20 0.65
C ALA A 103 32.52 -5.68 0.35
N TYR A 104 33.40 -6.32 1.11
CA TYR A 104 33.69 -7.74 1.01
C TYR A 104 32.43 -8.60 1.22
N LEU A 105 31.65 -8.35 2.28
CA LEU A 105 30.41 -9.08 2.56
C LEU A 105 29.34 -8.88 1.50
N LYS A 106 29.25 -7.66 0.92
CA LYS A 106 28.37 -7.37 -0.21
C LYS A 106 28.77 -8.18 -1.44
N ASN A 107 30.06 -8.23 -1.77
CA ASN A 107 30.55 -9.00 -2.91
C ASN A 107 30.27 -10.50 -2.74
N LYS A 108 30.42 -11.06 -1.53
CA LYS A 108 30.05 -12.45 -1.24
C LYS A 108 28.54 -12.72 -1.34
N SER A 109 27.70 -11.68 -1.32
CA SER A 109 26.24 -11.81 -1.47
C SER A 109 25.75 -11.80 -2.92
N VAL A 110 26.59 -11.36 -3.86
CA VAL A 110 26.24 -11.26 -5.28
C VAL A 110 25.88 -12.64 -5.82
N GLY A 111 24.74 -12.72 -6.53
CA GLY A 111 24.23 -13.97 -7.11
C GLY A 111 23.63 -14.96 -6.11
N TYR A 112 23.62 -14.66 -4.81
CA TYR A 112 22.98 -15.53 -3.82
C TYR A 112 21.46 -15.58 -4.05
N LYS A 113 20.94 -16.80 -4.23
CA LYS A 113 19.50 -17.06 -4.33
C LYS A 113 18.98 -17.68 -3.03
N PRO A 114 18.08 -17.00 -2.29
CA PRO A 114 17.49 -17.56 -1.08
C PRO A 114 16.70 -18.84 -1.38
N ARG A 115 16.91 -19.89 -0.58
CA ARG A 115 16.03 -21.06 -0.59
C ARG A 115 14.68 -20.66 0.02
N LYS A 116 13.61 -20.76 -0.77
CA LYS A 116 12.24 -20.49 -0.31
C LYS A 116 11.49 -21.80 -0.02
N SER A 117 10.53 -21.73 0.90
CA SER A 117 9.59 -22.84 1.12
C SER A 117 8.75 -23.07 -0.12
N LYS A 118 8.45 -24.33 -0.44
CA LYS A 118 7.49 -24.67 -1.50
C LYS A 118 6.08 -24.20 -1.12
N THR A 119 5.26 -24.00 -2.15
CA THR A 119 3.87 -23.57 -2.07
C THR A 119 2.94 -24.68 -2.56
N PHE A 120 1.69 -24.66 -2.09
CA PHE A 120 0.61 -25.50 -2.59
C PHE A 120 -0.16 -24.77 -3.67
N SER A 121 -0.54 -25.48 -4.72
CA SER A 121 -1.48 -24.96 -5.72
C SER A 121 -2.92 -25.09 -5.23
N ARG A 122 -3.84 -24.38 -5.87
CA ARG A 122 -5.27 -24.37 -5.52
C ARG A 122 -5.86 -25.77 -5.54
N GLU A 123 -5.54 -26.55 -6.56
CA GLU A 123 -6.02 -27.93 -6.76
C GLU A 123 -5.50 -28.85 -5.65
N LYS A 124 -4.24 -28.68 -5.24
CA LYS A 124 -3.65 -29.49 -4.16
C LYS A 124 -4.22 -29.15 -2.79
N VAL A 125 -4.56 -27.88 -2.55
CA VAL A 125 -5.26 -27.47 -1.33
C VAL A 125 -6.62 -28.13 -1.28
N TYR A 126 -7.43 -28.02 -2.34
CA TYR A 126 -8.76 -28.63 -2.37
C TYR A 126 -8.72 -30.14 -2.25
N LYS A 127 -7.82 -30.80 -3.00
CA LYS A 127 -7.63 -32.25 -2.91
C LYS A 127 -7.34 -32.73 -1.48
N PHE A 128 -6.53 -32.00 -0.72
CA PHE A 128 -6.26 -32.37 0.67
C PHE A 128 -7.49 -32.18 1.56
N LEU A 129 -8.24 -31.10 1.36
CA LEU A 129 -9.43 -30.80 2.15
C LEU A 129 -10.57 -31.81 1.90
N GLU A 130 -10.68 -32.31 0.67
CA GLU A 130 -11.69 -33.29 0.26
C GLU A 130 -11.28 -34.72 0.61
N ASP A 131 -10.09 -35.17 0.18
CA ASP A 131 -9.71 -36.58 0.26
C ASP A 131 -9.24 -37.00 1.66
N ALA A 132 -8.63 -36.10 2.43
CA ALA A 132 -7.97 -36.51 3.67
C ALA A 132 -9.00 -36.86 4.77
N PRO A 133 -8.91 -38.02 5.44
CA PRO A 133 -9.88 -38.41 6.45
C PRO A 133 -9.75 -37.55 7.71
N ASP A 134 -10.86 -36.98 8.17
CA ASP A 134 -10.90 -36.07 9.32
C ASP A 134 -10.36 -36.73 10.58
N LYS A 135 -10.69 -37.99 10.85
CA LYS A 135 -10.18 -38.76 12.01
C LYS A 135 -8.66 -38.62 12.23
N HIS A 136 -7.88 -38.45 11.17
CA HIS A 136 -6.42 -38.30 11.24
C HIS A 136 -5.91 -36.90 10.87
N PHE A 137 -6.60 -36.20 9.97
CA PHE A 137 -6.08 -34.96 9.36
C PHE A 137 -6.88 -33.70 9.69
N LEU A 138 -7.89 -33.78 10.56
CA LEU A 138 -8.73 -32.65 10.95
C LEU A 138 -7.92 -31.40 11.33
N MET A 139 -6.93 -31.57 12.20
CA MET A 139 -6.03 -30.47 12.58
C MET A 139 -5.19 -29.90 11.45
N HIS A 140 -4.75 -30.77 10.55
CA HIS A 140 -3.96 -30.36 9.41
C HIS A 140 -4.83 -29.56 8.43
N LYS A 141 -6.11 -29.93 8.27
CA LYS A 141 -7.09 -29.19 7.47
C LYS A 141 -7.35 -27.81 8.08
N VAL A 142 -7.64 -27.73 9.37
CA VAL A 142 -7.85 -26.45 10.07
C VAL A 142 -6.62 -25.56 9.97
N ALA A 143 -5.43 -26.10 10.26
CA ALA A 143 -4.17 -25.37 10.15
C ALA A 143 -3.88 -24.89 8.72
N LEU A 144 -4.23 -25.69 7.70
CA LEU A 144 -4.11 -25.32 6.29
C LEU A 144 -5.05 -24.17 5.95
N ILE A 145 -6.33 -24.27 6.32
CA ILE A 145 -7.36 -23.25 6.07
C ILE A 145 -6.94 -21.93 6.73
N PHE A 146 -6.62 -21.95 8.02
CA PHE A 146 -6.24 -20.73 8.75
C PHE A 146 -4.90 -20.18 8.26
N GLY A 147 -3.94 -21.05 7.99
CA GLY A 147 -2.64 -20.68 7.45
C GLY A 147 -2.74 -19.99 6.10
N ILE A 148 -3.67 -20.44 5.24
CA ILE A 148 -3.93 -19.84 3.93
C ILE A 148 -4.80 -18.59 4.06
N ALA A 149 -5.98 -18.68 4.67
CA ALA A 149 -6.93 -17.57 4.80
C ALA A 149 -6.37 -16.39 5.61
N GLY A 150 -5.50 -16.66 6.58
CA GLY A 150 -4.88 -15.63 7.40
C GLY A 150 -3.44 -15.30 7.04
N ALA A 151 -2.84 -15.93 6.02
CA ALA A 151 -1.39 -15.79 5.73
C ALA A 151 -0.51 -15.90 7.00
N LEU A 152 -0.85 -16.83 7.89
CA LEU A 152 -0.33 -16.88 9.26
C LEU A 152 1.13 -17.29 9.31
N ARG A 153 1.91 -16.68 10.21
CA ARG A 153 3.19 -17.25 10.63
C ARG A 153 2.96 -18.46 11.53
N ARG A 154 3.94 -19.36 11.58
CA ARG A 154 3.89 -20.53 12.49
C ARG A 154 3.57 -20.17 13.94
N GLU A 155 4.23 -19.15 14.47
CA GLU A 155 4.01 -18.71 15.86
C GLU A 155 2.62 -18.09 16.07
N GLU A 156 2.06 -17.44 15.05
CA GLU A 156 0.72 -16.85 15.09
C GLU A 156 -0.34 -17.96 15.17
N LEU A 157 -0.17 -19.01 14.36
CA LEU A 157 -1.07 -20.17 14.36
C LEU A 157 -1.03 -20.95 15.68
N TYR A 158 0.16 -21.11 16.29
CA TYR A 158 0.33 -21.83 17.55
C TYR A 158 -0.17 -21.05 18.78
N LYS A 159 -0.03 -19.72 18.77
CA LYS A 159 -0.45 -18.88 19.91
C LYS A 159 -1.94 -18.55 19.90
N MET A 160 -2.62 -18.81 18.79
CA MET A 160 -4.04 -18.55 18.65
C MET A 160 -4.84 -19.38 19.65
N THR A 161 -5.82 -18.74 20.28
CA THR A 161 -6.71 -19.32 21.27
C THR A 161 -8.17 -19.18 20.86
N LEU A 162 -9.08 -19.80 21.63
CA LEU A 162 -10.53 -19.69 21.41
C LEU A 162 -11.02 -18.24 21.57
N GLU A 163 -10.40 -17.47 22.45
CA GLU A 163 -10.77 -16.06 22.71
C GLU A 163 -10.48 -15.15 21.51
N ASP A 164 -9.61 -15.60 20.62
CA ASP A 164 -9.25 -14.87 19.41
C ASP A 164 -10.27 -15.05 18.27
N ILE A 165 -11.24 -15.96 18.41
CA ILE A 165 -12.18 -16.35 17.36
C ILE A 165 -13.57 -15.83 17.69
N ASN A 166 -14.11 -14.96 16.84
CA ASN A 166 -15.50 -14.53 16.90
C ASN A 166 -16.33 -15.28 15.85
N ASP A 167 -17.34 -16.02 16.31
CA ASP A 167 -18.20 -16.86 15.49
C ASP A 167 -19.56 -16.19 15.26
N THR A 168 -19.89 -15.91 13.99
CA THR A 168 -21.18 -15.35 13.59
C THR A 168 -22.12 -16.39 12.98
N GLY A 169 -21.78 -17.68 13.05
CA GLY A 169 -22.50 -18.81 12.45
C GLY A 169 -22.16 -19.06 10.97
N THR A 170 -22.08 -17.99 10.16
CA THR A 170 -21.73 -18.06 8.72
C THR A 170 -20.27 -17.78 8.45
N VAL A 171 -19.65 -17.00 9.34
CA VAL A 171 -18.32 -16.43 9.16
C VAL A 171 -17.55 -16.49 10.48
N LEU A 172 -16.30 -16.93 10.41
CA LEU A 172 -15.36 -16.83 11.52
C LEU A 172 -14.50 -15.59 11.32
N ILE A 173 -14.50 -14.69 12.31
CA ILE A 173 -13.63 -13.51 12.35
C ILE A 173 -12.54 -13.79 13.37
N ILE A 174 -11.33 -14.02 12.88
CA ILE A 174 -10.19 -14.42 13.71
C ILE A 174 -9.26 -13.24 13.91
N THR A 175 -8.98 -12.94 15.17
CA THR A 175 -7.99 -11.97 15.59
C THR A 175 -6.63 -12.66 15.73
N ILE A 176 -5.58 -12.07 15.18
CA ILE A 176 -4.26 -12.66 15.27
C ILE A 176 -3.59 -12.16 16.54
N PRO A 177 -3.22 -13.06 17.47
CA PRO A 177 -2.56 -12.68 18.71
C PRO A 177 -1.23 -12.01 18.43
N ASP A 178 -0.79 -11.12 19.33
CA ASP A 178 0.29 -10.18 19.03
C ASP A 178 1.54 -10.89 18.49
N SER A 179 1.93 -10.45 17.29
CA SER A 179 3.05 -10.99 16.54
C SER A 179 4.25 -10.05 16.66
N LYS A 180 5.42 -10.47 16.15
CA LYS A 180 6.70 -9.71 16.21
C LYS A 180 6.64 -8.24 15.74
N THR A 181 5.51 -7.75 15.23
CA THR A 181 5.34 -6.42 14.66
C THR A 181 4.41 -5.49 15.44
N HIS A 182 3.83 -5.89 16.58
CA HIS A 182 2.91 -5.08 17.40
C HIS A 182 1.72 -4.48 16.61
N ILE A 183 1.28 -5.19 15.57
CA ILE A 183 0.13 -4.81 14.74
C ILE A 183 -0.83 -5.98 14.79
N GLN A 184 -1.95 -5.77 15.47
CA GLN A 184 -3.06 -6.71 15.48
C GLN A 184 -3.76 -6.65 14.12
N ARG A 185 -3.98 -7.81 13.52
CA ARG A 185 -4.69 -7.94 12.23
C ARG A 185 -5.75 -9.02 12.37
N ARG A 186 -6.84 -8.88 11.63
CA ARG A 186 -7.93 -9.85 11.60
C ARG A 186 -8.04 -10.45 10.21
N PHE A 187 -8.50 -11.69 10.15
CA PHE A 187 -8.85 -12.34 8.89
C PHE A 187 -10.14 -13.13 9.07
N THR A 188 -10.72 -13.51 7.93
CA THR A 188 -12.06 -14.07 7.89
C THR A 188 -12.04 -15.41 7.17
N VAL A 189 -12.77 -16.37 7.72
CA VAL A 189 -13.03 -17.68 7.07
C VAL A 189 -14.53 -17.81 6.89
N ILE A 190 -14.98 -18.04 5.65
CA ILE A 190 -16.39 -18.27 5.33
C ILE A 190 -16.67 -19.76 5.53
N VAL A 191 -17.62 -20.10 6.39
CA VAL A 191 -17.92 -21.48 6.80
C VAL A 191 -18.72 -22.22 5.72
N GLU A 192 -19.56 -21.50 4.96
CA GLU A 192 -20.41 -22.09 3.92
C GLU A 192 -19.66 -22.49 2.64
N THR A 193 -18.53 -21.85 2.32
CA THR A 193 -17.73 -22.17 1.14
C THR A 193 -16.73 -23.32 1.37
N THR A 194 -16.48 -23.69 2.62
CA THR A 194 -15.82 -24.95 2.96
C THR A 194 -16.85 -26.07 2.87
N GLN A 195 -16.99 -26.67 1.69
CA GLN A 195 -18.01 -27.69 1.38
C GLN A 195 -18.21 -28.73 2.51
N LYS A 196 -19.49 -28.94 2.85
CA LYS A 196 -20.14 -30.00 3.64
C LYS A 196 -19.35 -30.60 4.82
N ASN A 197 -19.88 -30.38 6.02
CA ASN A 197 -19.66 -31.13 7.26
C ASN A 197 -18.34 -30.95 8.02
N VAL A 198 -17.65 -29.81 7.86
CA VAL A 198 -16.57 -29.44 8.79
C VAL A 198 -17.08 -28.37 9.74
N ASN A 199 -17.58 -28.76 10.92
CA ASN A 199 -17.91 -27.82 11.98
C ASN A 199 -16.60 -27.27 12.59
N LEU A 200 -15.98 -26.30 11.90
CA LEU A 200 -14.69 -25.69 12.25
C LEU A 200 -14.63 -25.22 13.71
N ILE A 201 -15.78 -24.90 14.30
CA ILE A 201 -15.96 -24.44 15.68
C ILE A 201 -15.87 -25.60 16.67
N GLU A 202 -16.59 -26.71 16.44
CA GLU A 202 -16.51 -27.91 17.30
C GLU A 202 -15.12 -28.56 17.25
N ILE A 203 -14.48 -28.53 16.08
CA ILE A 203 -13.15 -29.11 15.85
C ILE A 203 -12.04 -28.43 16.65
N TYR A 204 -12.13 -27.10 16.80
CA TYR A 204 -11.12 -26.34 17.52
C TYR A 204 -11.36 -26.35 19.04
N ARG A 205 -12.60 -26.60 19.50
CA ARG A 205 -12.91 -26.83 20.93
C ARG A 205 -12.19 -28.05 21.50
N ASP A 206 -11.95 -29.07 20.67
CA ASP A 206 -11.30 -30.32 21.09
C ASP A 206 -9.78 -30.34 20.86
N ILE A 207 -9.21 -29.44 20.05
CA ILE A 207 -7.81 -29.58 19.65
C ILE A 207 -7.08 -28.25 19.53
N LYS A 208 -6.10 -28.04 20.43
CA LYS A 208 -5.07 -27.00 20.25
C LYS A 208 -4.12 -27.42 19.12
N PRO A 209 -3.85 -26.57 18.10
CA PRO A 209 -2.84 -26.86 17.10
C PRO A 209 -1.47 -27.02 17.76
N SER A 210 -1.07 -28.27 17.99
CA SER A 210 0.29 -28.59 18.41
C SER A 210 1.23 -28.05 17.33
N GLY A 211 2.14 -27.16 17.73
CA GLY A 211 3.02 -26.38 16.85
C GLY A 211 4.09 -27.20 16.13
N GLN A 212 3.72 -28.35 15.57
CA GLN A 212 4.62 -29.20 14.81
C GLN A 212 5.11 -28.44 13.57
N ARG A 213 6.43 -28.29 13.45
CA ARG A 213 7.10 -27.69 12.28
C ARG A 213 6.74 -28.41 10.96
N THR A 214 6.17 -29.59 11.09
CA THR A 214 5.92 -30.57 10.04
C THR A 214 4.52 -30.50 9.46
N ILE A 215 3.58 -29.67 9.95
CA ILE A 215 2.20 -29.67 9.41
C ILE A 215 2.19 -29.52 7.87
N PRO A 216 2.85 -28.52 7.24
CA PRO A 216 2.88 -28.45 5.78
C PRO A 216 3.61 -29.62 5.12
N SER A 217 4.63 -30.18 5.77
CA SER A 217 5.33 -31.38 5.28
C SER A 217 4.42 -32.62 5.32
N ILE A 218 3.58 -32.77 6.34
CA ILE A 218 2.61 -33.86 6.49
C ILE A 218 1.55 -33.76 5.39
N VAL A 219 1.01 -32.55 5.16
CA VAL A 219 0.09 -32.29 4.04
C VAL A 219 0.75 -32.65 2.71
N ALA A 220 2.01 -32.26 2.51
CA ALA A 220 2.76 -32.59 1.30
C ALA A 220 3.05 -34.10 1.15
N LYS A 221 3.30 -34.83 2.24
CA LYS A 221 3.46 -36.29 2.25
C LYS A 221 2.16 -36.98 1.86
N TYR A 222 1.03 -36.57 2.43
CA TYR A 222 -0.29 -37.10 2.08
C TYR A 222 -0.58 -36.94 0.58
N LEU A 223 -0.33 -35.74 0.05
CA LEU A 223 -0.52 -35.41 -1.36
C LEU A 223 0.53 -36.04 -2.30
N SER A 224 1.48 -36.81 -1.78
CA SER A 224 2.60 -37.41 -2.52
C SER A 224 3.40 -36.39 -3.34
N LEU A 225 3.64 -35.19 -2.76
CA LEU A 225 4.39 -34.13 -3.43
C LEU A 225 5.90 -34.37 -3.36
N PRO A 226 6.68 -33.96 -4.39
CA PRO A 226 8.11 -34.15 -4.40
C PRO A 226 8.81 -33.29 -3.34
N ASN A 227 9.76 -33.88 -2.62
CA ASN A 227 10.50 -33.25 -1.52
C ASN A 227 9.58 -32.63 -0.45
N PRO A 228 8.80 -33.42 0.30
CA PRO A 228 7.90 -32.91 1.33
C PRO A 228 8.59 -32.05 2.41
N ASP A 229 9.88 -32.29 2.68
CA ASP A 229 10.65 -31.53 3.66
C ASP A 229 10.92 -30.07 3.23
N HIS A 230 10.64 -29.74 1.96
CA HIS A 230 10.73 -28.38 1.45
C HIS A 230 9.45 -27.56 1.72
N TYR A 231 8.39 -28.21 2.23
CA TYR A 231 7.18 -27.56 2.74
C TYR A 231 7.38 -27.27 4.23
N THR A 232 8.05 -26.15 4.50
CA THR A 232 8.36 -25.70 5.87
C THR A 232 7.18 -24.94 6.48
N GLY A 233 7.26 -24.54 7.75
CA GLY A 233 6.23 -23.72 8.41
C GLY A 233 5.89 -22.36 7.76
N HIS A 234 6.60 -21.95 6.69
CA HIS A 234 6.23 -20.78 5.89
C HIS A 234 5.38 -21.12 4.65
N ALA A 235 5.21 -22.41 4.33
CA ALA A 235 4.54 -22.86 3.12
C ALA A 235 3.12 -22.32 2.98
N PHE A 236 2.30 -22.37 4.05
CA PHE A 236 0.91 -21.86 4.00
C PHE A 236 0.86 -20.36 3.72
N ARG A 237 1.66 -19.56 4.42
CA ARG A 237 1.76 -18.11 4.18
C ARG A 237 2.24 -17.77 2.78
N ARG A 238 3.19 -18.53 2.23
CA ARG A 238 3.62 -18.34 0.84
C ARG A 238 2.53 -18.75 -0.15
N SER A 239 1.86 -19.87 0.10
CA SER A 239 0.79 -20.37 -0.76
C SER A 239 -0.36 -19.39 -0.80
N SER A 240 -0.76 -18.86 0.36
CA SER A 240 -1.72 -17.77 0.51
C SER A 240 -1.41 -16.57 -0.38
N ALA A 241 -0.17 -16.06 -0.31
CA ALA A 241 0.28 -14.92 -1.10
C ALA A 241 0.23 -15.20 -2.60
N SER A 242 0.74 -16.36 -3.02
CA SER A 242 0.72 -16.77 -4.43
C SER A 242 -0.70 -16.96 -4.95
N LEU A 243 -1.57 -17.66 -4.21
CA LEU A 243 -2.96 -17.89 -4.58
C LEU A 243 -3.76 -16.59 -4.72
N LEU A 244 -3.47 -15.60 -3.86
CA LEU A 244 -4.12 -14.29 -3.92
C LEU A 244 -3.68 -13.51 -5.16
N VAL A 245 -2.37 -13.49 -5.46
CA VAL A 245 -1.83 -12.86 -6.66
C VAL A 245 -2.35 -13.53 -7.93
N ASP A 246 -2.38 -14.87 -7.96
CA ASP A 246 -2.87 -15.64 -9.12
C ASP A 246 -4.39 -15.47 -9.33
N SER A 247 -5.12 -14.94 -8.34
CA SER A 247 -6.52 -14.51 -8.47
C SER A 247 -6.67 -13.10 -9.08
N GLY A 248 -5.58 -12.40 -9.39
CA GLY A 248 -5.59 -11.07 -9.99
C GLY A 248 -5.67 -9.91 -9.00
N GLU A 249 -5.46 -10.18 -7.70
CA GLU A 249 -5.51 -9.15 -6.65
C GLU A 249 -4.32 -8.19 -6.71
N ASP A 250 -4.55 -6.96 -6.26
CA ASP A 250 -3.54 -5.90 -6.30
C ASP A 250 -2.48 -6.01 -5.18
N LEU A 251 -1.38 -5.28 -5.35
CA LEU A 251 -0.27 -5.25 -4.38
C LEU A 251 -0.71 -4.74 -2.99
N ILE A 252 -1.73 -3.87 -2.93
CA ILE A 252 -2.21 -3.28 -1.68
C ILE A 252 -2.95 -4.33 -0.86
N GLN A 253 -3.84 -5.09 -1.49
CA GLN A 253 -4.55 -6.19 -0.85
C GLN A 253 -3.57 -7.28 -0.39
N LEU A 254 -2.59 -7.62 -1.22
CA LEU A 254 -1.53 -8.55 -0.83
C LEU A 254 -0.78 -8.07 0.42
N LYS A 255 -0.41 -6.79 0.47
CA LYS A 255 0.27 -6.19 1.64
C LYS A 255 -0.60 -6.22 2.90
N LYS A 256 -1.87 -5.86 2.79
CA LYS A 256 -2.83 -5.89 3.90
C LYS A 256 -2.99 -7.32 4.42
N HIS A 257 -3.24 -8.26 3.52
CA HIS A 257 -3.44 -9.68 3.82
C HIS A 257 -2.25 -10.31 4.56
N GLY A 258 -1.04 -10.14 4.05
CA GLY A 258 0.15 -10.68 4.68
C GLY A 258 0.72 -9.83 5.82
N GLY A 259 0.21 -8.61 6.05
CA GLY A 259 0.77 -7.67 7.02
C GLY A 259 2.21 -7.26 6.69
N TRP A 260 2.50 -6.96 5.42
CA TRP A 260 3.81 -6.48 4.98
C TRP A 260 3.88 -4.95 4.95
N LYS A 261 4.86 -4.37 5.65
CA LYS A 261 5.12 -2.93 5.63
C LYS A 261 5.81 -2.49 4.33
N SER A 262 6.82 -3.24 3.88
CA SER A 262 7.57 -2.95 2.65
C SER A 262 7.00 -3.68 1.42
N ASN A 263 7.17 -3.07 0.25
CA ASN A 263 6.73 -3.65 -1.02
C ASN A 263 7.64 -4.81 -1.46
N ALA A 264 8.94 -4.75 -1.17
CA ALA A 264 9.94 -5.69 -1.66
C ALA A 264 9.60 -7.19 -1.44
N VAL A 265 8.92 -7.53 -0.34
CA VAL A 265 8.50 -8.92 -0.09
C VAL A 265 7.25 -9.29 -0.89
N ALA A 266 6.33 -8.36 -1.06
CA ALA A 266 5.07 -8.54 -1.77
C ALA A 266 5.29 -8.59 -3.30
N GLU A 267 6.14 -7.70 -3.83
CA GLU A 267 6.60 -7.68 -5.22
C GLU A 267 7.17 -9.04 -5.64
N GLY A 268 7.96 -9.69 -4.78
CA GLY A 268 8.51 -11.00 -5.07
C GLY A 268 7.47 -12.12 -5.29
N TYR A 269 6.21 -11.96 -4.86
CA TYR A 269 5.13 -12.88 -5.21
C TYR A 269 4.46 -12.50 -6.53
N VAL A 270 4.30 -11.20 -6.79
CA VAL A 270 3.78 -10.66 -8.05
C VAL A 270 4.68 -11.05 -9.22
N ASP A 271 6.00 -10.92 -9.06
CA ASP A 271 7.00 -11.28 -10.07
C ASP A 271 7.08 -12.77 -10.36
N GLU A 272 6.69 -13.63 -9.40
CA GLU A 272 6.67 -15.08 -9.54
C GLU A 272 5.38 -15.59 -10.22
N SER A 273 4.30 -14.80 -10.26
CA SER A 273 3.02 -15.22 -10.82
C SER A 273 3.08 -15.40 -12.34
N ILE A 274 2.79 -16.63 -12.77
CA ILE A 274 2.70 -16.96 -14.19
C ILE A 274 1.44 -16.34 -14.79
N GLN A 275 0.33 -16.32 -14.04
CA GLN A 275 -0.92 -15.74 -14.52
C GLN A 275 -0.76 -14.24 -14.83
N ASN A 276 -0.11 -13.48 -13.95
CA ASN A 276 0.17 -12.07 -14.22
C ASN A 276 1.05 -11.88 -15.46
N LYS A 277 2.06 -12.74 -15.66
CA LYS A 277 2.90 -12.71 -16.86
C LYS A 277 2.11 -13.06 -18.12
N MET A 278 1.21 -14.04 -18.05
CA MET A 278 0.30 -14.39 -19.15
C MET A 278 -0.65 -13.24 -19.46
N ASP A 279 -1.24 -12.61 -18.45
CA ASP A 279 -2.15 -11.47 -18.61
C ASP A 279 -1.42 -10.26 -19.20
N CYS A 280 -0.19 -9.98 -18.74
CA CYS A 280 0.67 -8.96 -19.32
C CYS A 280 1.02 -9.28 -20.77
N ALA A 281 1.45 -10.52 -21.06
CA ALA A 281 1.76 -10.95 -22.42
C ALA A 281 0.53 -10.82 -23.34
N ASN A 282 -0.63 -11.29 -22.89
CA ASN A 282 -1.89 -11.14 -23.61
C ASN A 282 -2.18 -9.66 -23.89
N LYS A 283 -2.11 -8.78 -22.89
CA LYS A 283 -2.31 -7.34 -23.10
C LYS A 283 -1.34 -6.73 -24.11
N ILE A 284 -0.08 -7.17 -24.13
CA ILE A 284 0.95 -6.71 -25.08
C ILE A 284 0.65 -7.19 -26.49
N PHE A 285 0.30 -8.47 -26.66
CA PHE A 285 0.18 -9.09 -27.98
C PHE A 285 -1.23 -9.02 -28.59
N THR A 286 -2.29 -8.92 -27.78
CA THR A 286 -3.69 -8.92 -28.25
C THR A 286 -4.35 -7.54 -28.28
N GLY A 287 -3.60 -6.47 -27.98
CA GLY A 287 -4.02 -5.09 -28.22
C GLY A 287 -5.44 -4.80 -27.71
N GLY A 288 -5.75 -5.14 -26.46
CA GLY A 288 -6.99 -4.71 -25.80
C GLY A 288 -8.30 -5.11 -26.50
N GLN A 289 -8.33 -6.15 -27.33
CA GLN A 289 -9.59 -6.77 -27.76
C GLN A 289 -9.92 -7.91 -26.80
N SER A 290 -10.61 -7.60 -25.70
CA SER A 290 -11.31 -8.63 -24.94
C SER A 290 -12.40 -9.21 -25.83
N SER A 291 -12.21 -10.45 -26.26
CA SER A 291 -13.27 -11.31 -26.77
C SER A 291 -14.37 -11.43 -25.71
N ARG A 292 -15.47 -10.69 -25.90
CA ARG A 292 -16.77 -11.16 -25.43
C ARG A 292 -17.08 -12.38 -26.28
N ASN A 293 -16.92 -13.58 -25.72
CA ASN A 293 -17.66 -14.78 -26.09
C ASN A 293 -17.36 -15.89 -25.09
N THR A 294 -18.18 -16.00 -24.05
CA THR A 294 -18.75 -17.27 -23.61
C THR A 294 -20.15 -17.01 -23.08
N SER A 295 -21.13 -17.45 -23.85
CA SER A 295 -22.53 -17.59 -23.47
C SER A 295 -22.70 -18.71 -22.44
N ASN A 296 -23.35 -18.40 -21.31
CA ASN A 296 -24.44 -19.22 -20.80
C ASN A 296 -25.38 -18.39 -19.90
N PRO A 297 -26.70 -18.35 -20.16
CA PRO A 297 -27.66 -17.57 -19.39
C PRO A 297 -28.42 -18.46 -18.40
N ALA A 298 -28.30 -18.20 -17.10
CA ALA A 298 -29.38 -18.48 -16.14
C ALA A 298 -29.18 -17.74 -14.81
N SER A 299 -30.27 -17.10 -14.38
CA SER A 299 -30.57 -16.48 -13.08
C SER A 299 -30.07 -15.05 -12.82
N PHE A 300 -30.91 -14.12 -13.25
CA PHE A 300 -30.99 -12.71 -12.87
C PHE A 300 -31.50 -12.53 -11.42
N LYS A 301 -30.91 -11.60 -10.65
CA LYS A 301 -31.58 -10.38 -10.12
C LYS A 301 -30.69 -9.63 -9.12
N SER A 302 -30.20 -8.46 -9.54
CA SER A 302 -29.99 -7.27 -8.69
C SER A 302 -30.09 -6.06 -9.62
N SER A 303 -31.05 -5.20 -9.32
CA SER A 303 -31.27 -3.82 -9.80
C SER A 303 -30.26 -3.25 -10.82
N GLU A 304 -30.78 -2.98 -12.02
CA GLU A 304 -30.06 -2.38 -13.14
C GLU A 304 -29.56 -0.96 -12.83
N ILE A 305 -28.30 -0.84 -12.40
CA ILE A 305 -27.48 0.34 -12.70
C ILE A 305 -26.61 -0.01 -13.90
N LYS A 306 -27.01 0.43 -15.10
CA LYS A 306 -26.14 0.34 -16.29
C LYS A 306 -25.07 1.42 -16.18
N VAL A 307 -23.89 1.05 -15.70
CA VAL A 307 -22.69 1.87 -15.81
C VAL A 307 -22.36 2.01 -17.30
N LEU A 308 -22.72 3.15 -17.89
CA LEU A 308 -22.30 3.52 -19.24
C LEU A 308 -20.83 3.92 -19.18
N ALA A 309 -19.96 3.08 -19.75
CA ALA A 309 -18.54 3.39 -19.82
C ALA A 309 -18.31 4.59 -20.74
N ARG A 310 -17.35 5.45 -20.40
CA ARG A 310 -16.91 6.65 -21.17
C ARG A 310 -16.78 6.41 -22.68
N LYS A 311 -16.36 5.21 -23.07
CA LYS A 311 -16.22 4.79 -24.47
C LYS A 311 -17.57 4.66 -25.19
N GLN A 312 -18.60 4.16 -24.52
CA GLN A 312 -19.94 3.98 -25.10
C GLN A 312 -20.63 5.31 -25.40
N LEU A 313 -20.47 6.31 -24.51
CA LEU A 313 -20.97 7.67 -24.76
C LEU A 313 -20.23 8.34 -25.93
N TYR A 314 -18.92 8.14 -26.01
CA TYR A 314 -18.10 8.63 -27.12
C TYR A 314 -18.49 7.97 -28.45
N ASP A 315 -18.73 6.65 -28.46
CA ASP A 315 -19.13 5.91 -29.65
C ASP A 315 -20.53 6.34 -30.13
N VAL A 316 -21.49 6.55 -29.22
CA VAL A 316 -22.83 7.10 -29.54
C VAL A 316 -22.72 8.51 -30.13
N MET A 317 -21.84 9.35 -29.58
CA MET A 317 -21.60 10.71 -30.07
C MET A 317 -20.94 10.74 -31.45
N GLN A 318 -20.09 9.76 -31.78
CA GLN A 318 -19.44 9.62 -33.09
C GLN A 318 -20.38 9.06 -34.16
N THR A 319 -21.37 8.25 -33.78
CA THR A 319 -22.36 7.72 -34.73
C THR A 319 -23.34 8.78 -35.28
N GLN A 320 -23.47 9.94 -34.62
CA GLN A 320 -24.30 11.04 -35.13
C GLN A 320 -23.50 12.02 -36.00
N LYS A 321 -23.83 12.05 -37.29
CA LYS A 321 -23.30 13.00 -38.29
C LYS A 321 -23.93 14.40 -38.17
N GLU A 322 -23.92 15.00 -36.99
CA GLU A 322 -24.36 16.38 -36.76
C GLU A 322 -23.18 17.36 -36.87
N ALA A 323 -23.35 18.51 -37.52
CA ALA A 323 -22.24 19.45 -37.79
C ALA A 323 -22.04 20.53 -36.71
N ASN A 324 -23.02 20.73 -35.81
CA ASN A 324 -23.03 21.82 -34.81
C ASN A 324 -22.90 21.27 -33.38
N MET A 325 -21.95 21.82 -32.61
CA MET A 325 -21.66 21.42 -31.22
C MET A 325 -22.82 21.68 -30.25
N LYS A 326 -23.64 22.71 -30.49
CA LYS A 326 -24.79 23.03 -29.64
C LYS A 326 -25.90 21.98 -29.74
N LYS A 327 -26.17 21.52 -30.96
CA LYS A 327 -27.13 20.43 -31.22
C LYS A 327 -26.66 19.07 -30.69
N LYS A 328 -25.34 18.83 -30.71
CA LYS A 328 -24.74 17.63 -30.11
C LYS A 328 -24.86 17.59 -28.60
N SER A 329 -24.70 18.73 -27.91
CA SER A 329 -24.89 18.77 -26.46
C SER A 329 -26.36 18.64 -26.10
N GLU A 330 -27.27 19.32 -26.82
CA GLU A 330 -28.72 19.20 -26.64
C GLU A 330 -29.20 17.75 -26.83
N PHE A 331 -28.68 17.03 -27.84
CA PHE A 331 -28.99 15.61 -28.05
C PHE A 331 -28.45 14.71 -26.93
N LEU A 332 -27.23 14.93 -26.44
CA LEU A 332 -26.68 14.16 -25.31
C LEU A 332 -27.46 14.43 -24.02
N GLU A 333 -27.87 15.68 -23.80
CA GLU A 333 -28.73 16.09 -22.69
C GLU A 333 -30.08 15.38 -22.78
N GLU A 334 -30.72 15.38 -23.96
CA GLU A 334 -32.00 14.69 -24.21
C GLU A 334 -31.86 13.16 -24.15
N TYR A 335 -30.77 12.58 -24.63
CA TYR A 335 -30.48 11.14 -24.57
C TYR A 335 -30.24 10.64 -23.14
N LEU A 336 -29.58 11.46 -22.31
CA LEU A 336 -29.35 11.17 -20.89
C LEU A 336 -30.63 11.40 -20.06
N LEU A 337 -31.45 12.37 -20.44
CA LEU A 337 -32.69 12.72 -19.72
C LEU A 337 -33.93 11.92 -20.20
N SER A 338 -33.94 11.34 -21.40
CA SER A 338 -35.08 10.57 -21.95
C SER A 338 -35.15 9.12 -21.46
N LYS A 339 -34.11 8.60 -20.80
CA LYS A 339 -34.18 7.28 -20.15
C LYS A 339 -34.79 7.42 -18.76
N ASP A 340 -36.12 7.44 -18.71
CA ASP A 340 -37.04 7.20 -17.57
C ASP A 340 -36.44 7.08 -16.15
N LEU A 341 -35.70 8.10 -15.69
CA LEU A 341 -35.03 8.08 -14.37
C LEU A 341 -35.22 9.36 -13.54
N TYR A 342 -35.85 10.41 -14.07
CA TYR A 342 -36.08 11.68 -13.35
C TYR A 342 -37.45 12.28 -13.66
N SER A 343 -38.16 12.72 -12.62
CA SER A 343 -39.44 13.44 -12.75
C SER A 343 -39.25 14.85 -13.35
N GLU A 344 -40.28 15.41 -14.00
CA GLU A 344 -40.19 16.72 -14.67
C GLU A 344 -39.71 17.84 -13.73
N ASN A 345 -40.13 17.80 -12.46
CA ASN A 345 -39.72 18.76 -11.44
C ASN A 345 -38.21 18.69 -11.13
N GLN A 346 -37.63 17.48 -11.07
CA GLN A 346 -36.19 17.30 -10.84
C GLN A 346 -35.35 17.78 -12.03
N ARG A 347 -35.87 17.65 -13.26
CA ARG A 347 -35.20 18.16 -14.47
C ARG A 347 -35.16 19.69 -14.50
N ALA A 348 -36.24 20.34 -14.07
CA ALA A 348 -36.32 21.80 -14.00
C ALA A 348 -35.36 22.38 -12.96
N GLU A 349 -35.22 21.72 -11.81
CA GLU A 349 -34.35 22.16 -10.72
C GLU A 349 -32.85 21.99 -11.05
N LEU A 350 -32.48 20.91 -11.74
CA LEU A 350 -31.14 20.69 -12.28
C LEU A 350 -30.77 21.72 -13.35
N LYS A 351 -31.71 22.05 -14.25
CA LYS A 351 -31.51 23.13 -15.24
C LYS A 351 -31.32 24.49 -14.56
N ALA A 352 -32.09 24.81 -13.52
CA ALA A 352 -31.99 26.09 -12.82
C ALA A 352 -30.64 26.28 -12.09
N LYS A 353 -30.05 25.20 -11.55
CA LYS A 353 -28.74 25.23 -10.88
C LYS A 353 -27.56 25.40 -11.86
N ILE A 354 -27.69 24.91 -13.09
CA ILE A 354 -26.66 25.07 -14.14
C ILE A 354 -26.62 26.53 -14.65
N THR A 355 -27.77 27.19 -14.76
CA THR A 355 -27.86 28.56 -15.27
C THR A 355 -27.48 29.63 -14.24
N SER A 356 -27.46 29.29 -12.94
CA SER A 356 -27.24 30.25 -11.83
C SER A 356 -25.81 30.23 -11.24
N GLY A 357 -24.88 29.48 -11.84
CA GLY A 357 -23.46 29.48 -11.49
C GLY A 357 -22.75 30.79 -11.84
N ASN A 358 -22.77 31.72 -10.90
CA ASN A 358 -22.23 33.08 -10.87
C ASN A 358 -20.97 33.40 -11.69
N GLY A 359 -21.06 34.47 -12.50
CA GLY A 359 -20.14 35.61 -12.38
C GLY A 359 -19.36 36.01 -13.62
N ASP A 360 -18.23 35.35 -13.85
CA ASP A 360 -17.19 35.90 -14.74
C ASP A 360 -16.93 35.04 -15.98
N ALA A 361 -17.03 33.70 -15.87
CA ALA A 361 -16.77 32.80 -17.00
C ALA A 361 -17.86 32.86 -18.08
N ALA A 362 -19.14 32.96 -17.67
CA ALA A 362 -20.28 33.10 -18.58
C ALA A 362 -20.25 34.45 -19.33
N LYS A 363 -19.87 35.53 -18.64
CA LYS A 363 -19.71 36.87 -19.22
C LYS A 363 -18.56 36.95 -20.22
N VAL A 364 -17.44 36.30 -19.92
CA VAL A 364 -16.29 36.20 -20.83
C VAL A 364 -16.66 35.38 -22.07
N LEU A 365 -17.41 34.28 -21.91
CA LEU A 365 -17.94 33.51 -23.04
C LEU A 365 -18.89 34.34 -23.91
N GLU A 366 -19.81 35.10 -23.30
CA GLU A 366 -20.74 35.97 -24.01
C GLU A 366 -20.03 37.10 -24.79
N ASP A 367 -19.03 37.76 -24.17
CA ASP A 367 -18.21 38.81 -24.80
C ASP A 367 -17.35 38.26 -25.97
N VAL A 368 -16.84 37.03 -25.86
CA VAL A 368 -16.03 36.36 -26.89
C VAL A 368 -16.89 35.90 -28.07
N ILE A 369 -18.11 35.43 -27.80
CA ILE A 369 -19.09 35.01 -28.81
C ILE A 369 -19.64 36.22 -29.57
N SER A 370 -19.86 37.35 -28.89
CA SER A 370 -20.44 38.55 -29.49
C SER A 370 -19.42 39.41 -30.25
N PHE A 371 -18.15 39.49 -29.82
CA PHE A 371 -17.12 40.29 -30.48
C PHE A 371 -15.77 39.56 -30.55
N PRO A 372 -15.48 38.84 -31.65
CA PRO A 372 -14.30 37.97 -31.79
C PRO A 372 -12.95 38.70 -31.61
N THR A 373 -12.88 39.99 -31.92
CA THR A 373 -11.68 40.83 -31.75
C THR A 373 -11.42 41.21 -30.29
N ARG A 374 -12.43 41.20 -29.43
CA ARG A 374 -12.31 41.49 -27.98
C ARG A 374 -11.67 40.34 -27.20
N ALA A 375 -11.73 39.12 -27.73
CA ALA A 375 -11.05 37.94 -27.19
C ALA A 375 -9.53 38.14 -27.00
N GLN A 376 -8.91 39.02 -27.80
CA GLN A 376 -7.50 39.36 -27.65
C GLN A 376 -7.18 40.10 -26.34
N LYS A 377 -8.12 40.86 -25.74
CA LYS A 377 -7.92 41.53 -24.43
C LYS A 377 -7.85 40.53 -23.27
N TYR A 378 -8.56 39.41 -23.35
CA TYR A 378 -8.58 38.37 -22.31
C TYR A 378 -7.44 37.35 -22.44
N ARG A 379 -6.76 37.32 -23.59
CA ARG A 379 -5.68 36.37 -23.92
C ARG A 379 -4.39 36.59 -23.13
N LYS A 380 -4.02 37.84 -22.85
CA LYS A 380 -2.74 38.20 -22.22
C LYS A 380 -2.69 37.94 -20.70
N PRO A 381 -3.74 38.28 -19.91
CA PRO A 381 -3.80 37.90 -18.48
C PRO A 381 -3.78 36.38 -18.28
N TYR A 382 -4.42 35.64 -19.19
CA TYR A 382 -4.50 34.19 -19.13
C TYR A 382 -3.15 33.52 -19.42
N SER A 383 -2.38 33.98 -20.42
CA SER A 383 -1.03 33.47 -20.65
C SER A 383 -0.05 33.83 -19.53
N ASP A 384 -0.21 34.99 -18.90
CA ASP A 384 0.62 35.41 -17.76
C ASP A 384 0.28 34.61 -16.48
N SER A 385 -0.97 34.16 -16.34
CA SER A 385 -1.38 33.20 -15.28
C SER A 385 -0.76 31.81 -15.46
N LEU A 386 -0.38 31.45 -16.69
CA LEU A 386 0.26 30.17 -17.01
C LEU A 386 1.78 30.19 -16.80
N GLN A 387 2.40 31.38 -16.69
CA GLN A 387 3.84 31.54 -16.46
C GLN A 387 4.20 32.12 -15.08
N THR A 388 3.23 32.33 -14.19
CA THR A 388 3.52 32.62 -12.78
C THR A 388 3.86 31.31 -12.06
N GLU A 389 5.00 31.33 -11.35
CA GLU A 389 5.65 30.23 -10.62
C GLU A 389 4.70 29.09 -10.24
N LYS A 390 4.98 27.86 -10.72
CA LYS A 390 4.25 26.61 -10.47
C LYS A 390 3.85 26.48 -9.00
N ARG A 391 2.69 27.01 -8.62
CA ARG A 391 2.08 26.75 -7.32
C ARG A 391 1.31 25.45 -7.44
N MET A 392 1.64 24.48 -6.61
CA MET A 392 0.92 23.23 -6.55
C MET A 392 -0.56 23.47 -6.19
N SER A 393 -1.47 22.81 -6.90
CA SER A 393 -2.91 22.97 -6.65
C SER A 393 -3.29 22.46 -5.26
N THR A 394 -4.29 23.10 -4.64
CA THR A 394 -4.77 22.75 -3.31
C THR A 394 -5.20 21.29 -3.22
N LEU A 395 -5.87 20.77 -4.25
CA LEU A 395 -6.28 19.36 -4.32
C LEU A 395 -5.08 18.41 -4.44
N LYS A 396 -4.05 18.77 -5.22
CA LYS A 396 -2.84 17.95 -5.35
C LYS A 396 -2.05 17.92 -4.03
N ALA A 397 -1.96 19.06 -3.35
CA ALA A 397 -1.34 19.15 -2.04
C ALA A 397 -2.13 18.37 -0.97
N LEU A 398 -3.46 18.38 -1.02
CA LEU A 398 -4.33 17.57 -0.15
C LEU A 398 -4.14 16.07 -0.42
N SER A 399 -4.06 15.64 -1.69
CA SER A 399 -3.75 14.24 -2.06
C SER A 399 -2.39 13.82 -1.51
N MET A 400 -1.35 14.65 -1.65
CA MET A 400 -0.03 14.37 -1.07
C MET A 400 -0.08 14.24 0.46
N LEU A 401 -0.81 15.12 1.14
CA LEU A 401 -0.97 15.09 2.60
C LEU A 401 -1.63 13.78 3.06
N VAL A 402 -2.68 13.33 2.35
CA VAL A 402 -3.41 12.10 2.65
C VAL A 402 -2.60 10.85 2.29
N GLU A 403 -2.01 10.79 1.10
CA GLU A 403 -1.22 9.65 0.61
C GLU A 403 0.04 9.39 1.45
N ALA A 404 0.73 10.46 1.85
CA ALA A 404 1.92 10.38 2.69
C ALA A 404 1.61 10.38 4.20
N ASN A 405 0.32 10.42 4.58
CA ASN A 405 -0.16 10.45 5.96
C ASN A 405 0.56 11.52 6.82
N LEU A 406 0.71 12.73 6.27
CA LEU A 406 1.43 13.82 6.91
C LEU A 406 0.55 14.52 7.95
N SER A 407 1.09 14.74 9.15
CA SER A 407 0.49 15.65 10.12
C SER A 407 0.55 17.11 9.64
N ARG A 408 -0.32 17.96 10.19
CA ARG A 408 -0.29 19.41 9.98
C ARG A 408 1.11 19.99 10.14
N ARG A 409 1.80 19.65 11.24
CA ARG A 409 3.15 20.14 11.54
C ARG A 409 4.18 19.70 10.50
N GLN A 410 4.09 18.47 10.00
CA GLN A 410 4.99 17.98 8.94
C GLN A 410 4.72 18.67 7.61
N TYR A 411 3.45 18.90 7.25
CA TYR A 411 3.10 19.67 6.06
C TYR A 411 3.56 21.14 6.18
N GLU A 412 3.42 21.76 7.35
CA GLU A 412 3.92 23.12 7.62
C GLU A 412 5.45 23.19 7.49
N ILE A 413 6.19 22.16 7.93
CA ILE A 413 7.65 22.06 7.72
C ILE A 413 7.99 21.94 6.23
N ILE A 414 7.28 21.11 5.47
CA ILE A 414 7.50 20.92 4.02
C ILE A 414 7.14 22.19 3.25
N SER A 415 6.01 22.82 3.57
CA SER A 415 5.61 24.08 2.94
C SER A 415 6.51 25.24 3.33
N ALA A 416 7.20 25.18 4.47
CA ALA A 416 8.20 26.17 4.86
C ALA A 416 9.46 26.12 3.99
N SER A 417 9.81 24.98 3.39
CA SER A 417 10.95 24.88 2.48
C SER A 417 10.72 25.60 1.15
N ASP A 418 9.47 25.65 0.68
CA ASP A 418 9.10 26.44 -0.51
C ASP A 418 7.68 26.99 -0.39
N LYS A 419 7.56 28.18 0.21
CA LYS A 419 6.28 28.87 0.41
C LYS A 419 5.60 29.29 -0.90
N LYS A 420 6.34 29.32 -2.02
CA LYS A 420 5.82 29.69 -3.33
C LYS A 420 5.19 28.48 -4.02
N LEU A 421 5.79 27.30 -3.87
CA LEU A 421 5.31 26.04 -4.45
C LEU A 421 4.10 25.47 -3.69
N PHE A 422 4.11 25.47 -2.35
CA PHE A 422 3.08 24.80 -1.56
C PHE A 422 1.93 25.74 -1.15
N PRO A 423 0.65 25.33 -1.25
CA PRO A 423 -0.45 26.11 -0.71
C PRO A 423 -0.40 26.15 0.83
N CYS A 424 -0.89 27.24 1.41
CA CYS A 424 -0.98 27.35 2.87
C CYS A 424 -2.00 26.34 3.43
N TYR A 425 -1.77 25.90 4.66
CA TYR A 425 -2.58 24.84 5.27
C TYR A 425 -4.07 25.21 5.39
N SER A 426 -4.42 26.48 5.53
CA SER A 426 -5.82 26.94 5.58
C SER A 426 -6.60 26.61 4.29
N LEU A 427 -5.96 26.67 3.13
CA LEU A 427 -6.57 26.28 1.86
C LEU A 427 -6.80 24.78 1.77
N ILE A 428 -5.85 23.99 2.29
CA ILE A 428 -5.98 22.53 2.35
C ILE A 428 -7.07 22.13 3.33
N GLN A 429 -7.18 22.82 4.46
CA GLN A 429 -8.24 22.59 5.43
C GLN A 429 -9.61 22.86 4.83
N LYS A 430 -9.77 23.94 4.06
CA LYS A 430 -11.02 24.23 3.34
C LYS A 430 -11.32 23.13 2.31
N ALA A 431 -10.36 22.77 1.46
CA ALA A 431 -10.53 21.69 0.49
C ALA A 431 -10.83 20.33 1.15
N LYS A 432 -10.32 20.10 2.36
CA LYS A 432 -10.64 18.92 3.17
C LYS A 432 -12.07 18.98 3.71
N GLN A 433 -12.54 20.15 4.14
CA GLN A 433 -13.94 20.36 4.56
C GLN A 433 -14.90 20.14 3.39
N ASP A 434 -14.55 20.63 2.20
CA ASP A 434 -15.33 20.42 0.97
C ASP A 434 -15.41 18.95 0.54
N CYS A 435 -14.62 18.06 1.17
CA CYS A 435 -14.69 16.61 0.96
C CYS A 435 -15.73 15.90 1.83
N TYR A 436 -16.31 16.58 2.81
CA TYR A 436 -17.33 16.02 3.68
C TYR A 436 -18.72 16.45 3.21
N PRO A 437 -19.72 15.55 3.29
CA PRO A 437 -21.12 15.91 3.17
C PRO A 437 -21.52 17.01 4.17
N ALA A 438 -22.67 17.65 3.96
CA ALA A 438 -23.19 18.67 4.86
C ALA A 438 -23.24 18.13 6.30
N SER A 439 -22.99 18.99 7.30
CA SER A 439 -22.96 18.59 8.72
C SER A 439 -24.27 18.01 9.23
N GLU A 440 -25.37 18.26 8.52
CA GLU A 440 -26.71 17.74 8.82
C GLU A 440 -26.90 16.29 8.32
N ALA A 441 -26.05 15.83 7.38
CA ALA A 441 -26.16 14.51 6.76
C ALA A 441 -25.56 13.37 7.61
N TYR A 442 -24.80 13.70 8.66
CA TYR A 442 -24.12 12.71 9.49
C TYR A 442 -24.10 13.12 10.96
N THR A 443 -24.21 12.13 11.86
CA THR A 443 -24.04 12.32 13.29
C THR A 443 -22.83 11.53 13.77
N VAL A 444 -21.98 12.17 14.58
CA VAL A 444 -20.81 11.53 15.19
C VAL A 444 -20.92 11.69 16.69
N THR A 445 -21.00 10.57 17.39
CA THR A 445 -20.92 10.50 18.85
C THR A 445 -19.64 9.77 19.25
N GLU A 446 -19.29 9.75 20.53
CA GLU A 446 -18.14 8.98 21.03
C GLU A 446 -18.27 7.47 20.79
N ARG A 447 -19.50 6.97 20.55
CA ARG A 447 -19.79 5.53 20.46
C ARG A 447 -20.14 5.05 19.06
N HIS A 448 -20.59 5.92 18.17
CA HIS A 448 -20.90 5.57 16.78
C HIS A 448 -20.91 6.81 15.89
N ALA A 449 -20.68 6.59 14.60
CA ALA A 449 -20.91 7.56 13.55
C ALA A 449 -21.92 6.97 12.57
N GLU A 450 -22.97 7.71 12.26
CA GLU A 450 -24.00 7.33 11.29
C GLU A 450 -24.12 8.42 10.22
N ILE A 451 -24.40 7.99 8.99
CA ILE A 451 -24.58 8.86 7.83
C ILE A 451 -25.61 8.21 6.92
N ASN A 452 -26.52 9.01 6.35
CA ASN A 452 -27.43 8.50 5.34
C ASN A 452 -26.64 8.16 4.07
N LEU A 453 -26.78 6.92 3.60
CA LEU A 453 -26.08 6.43 2.41
C LEU A 453 -26.36 7.28 1.17
N GLN A 454 -27.59 7.78 1.02
CA GLN A 454 -27.96 8.57 -0.16
C GLN A 454 -27.24 9.92 -0.19
N ASP A 455 -27.17 10.62 0.95
CA ASP A 455 -26.47 11.91 1.06
C ASP A 455 -24.97 11.78 0.74
N LEU A 456 -24.36 10.65 1.13
CA LEU A 456 -22.96 10.34 0.82
C LEU A 456 -22.75 10.07 -0.69
N LEU A 457 -23.68 9.34 -1.31
CA LEU A 457 -23.64 9.05 -2.74
C LEU A 457 -23.85 10.33 -3.57
N ASP A 458 -24.80 11.17 -3.20
CA ASP A 458 -25.11 12.43 -3.87
C ASP A 458 -23.93 13.41 -3.76
N HIS A 459 -23.34 13.54 -2.57
CA HIS A 459 -22.13 14.34 -2.38
C HIS A 459 -20.97 13.84 -3.26
N THR A 460 -20.80 12.52 -3.37
CA THR A 460 -19.76 11.92 -4.23
C THR A 460 -20.02 12.19 -5.72
N ALA A 461 -21.28 12.11 -6.16
CA ALA A 461 -21.68 12.39 -7.53
C ALA A 461 -21.46 13.86 -7.91
N ILE A 462 -21.85 14.79 -7.03
CA ILE A 462 -21.64 16.23 -7.21
C ILE A 462 -20.15 16.53 -7.37
N ARG A 463 -19.30 16.03 -6.46
CA ARG A 463 -17.85 16.25 -6.53
C ARG A 463 -17.20 15.69 -7.79
N ASN A 464 -17.64 14.52 -8.23
CA ASN A 464 -17.17 13.96 -9.50
C ASN A 464 -17.60 14.84 -10.69
N SER A 465 -18.82 15.37 -10.68
CA SER A 465 -19.32 16.24 -11.75
C SER A 465 -18.56 17.57 -11.85
N GLU A 466 -18.24 18.21 -10.72
CA GLU A 466 -17.42 19.45 -10.68
C GLU A 466 -16.01 19.20 -11.20
N TYR A 467 -15.42 18.06 -10.84
CA TYR A 467 -14.10 17.66 -11.32
C TYR A 467 -14.09 17.41 -12.84
N PHE A 468 -15.14 16.76 -13.36
CA PHE A 468 -15.32 16.57 -14.81
C PHE A 468 -15.45 17.92 -15.55
N PHE A 469 -16.17 18.90 -14.98
CA PHE A 469 -16.30 20.24 -15.56
C PHE A 469 -14.95 20.97 -15.64
N ILE A 470 -14.14 20.91 -14.58
CA ILE A 470 -12.79 21.52 -14.54
C ILE A 470 -11.86 20.88 -15.58
N LEU A 471 -11.90 19.55 -15.75
CA LEU A 471 -11.11 18.84 -16.75
C LEU A 471 -11.52 19.20 -18.18
N MET A 472 -12.81 19.27 -18.46
CA MET A 472 -13.30 19.66 -19.79
C MET A 472 -12.93 21.11 -20.13
N SER A 473 -13.00 22.01 -19.15
CA SER A 473 -12.62 23.41 -19.31
C SER A 473 -11.12 23.58 -19.61
N THR A 474 -10.27 22.72 -19.05
CA THR A 474 -8.81 22.80 -19.22
C THR A 474 -8.33 22.19 -20.54
N GLU A 475 -8.93 21.11 -21.01
CA GLU A 475 -8.63 20.50 -22.32
C GLU A 475 -9.10 21.37 -23.50
N LEU A 476 -10.26 22.04 -23.38
CA LEU A 476 -10.77 22.97 -24.39
C LEU A 476 -9.81 24.15 -24.64
N VAL A 477 -9.21 24.70 -23.57
CA VAL A 477 -8.30 25.84 -23.70
C VAL A 477 -6.94 25.45 -24.30
N GLN A 478 -6.45 24.25 -24.02
CA GLN A 478 -5.20 23.75 -24.61
C GLN A 478 -5.33 23.46 -26.10
N TYR A 479 -6.51 22.97 -26.53
CA TYR A 479 -6.80 22.67 -27.94
C TYR A 479 -6.85 23.94 -28.80
N GLU A 480 -7.45 25.04 -28.31
CA GLU A 480 -7.49 26.30 -29.07
C GLU A 480 -6.16 27.05 -29.10
N CYS A 481 -5.35 26.97 -28.04
CA CYS A 481 -4.00 27.58 -28.01
C CYS A 481 -3.05 26.98 -29.04
N SER A 482 -3.21 25.70 -29.36
CA SER A 482 -2.35 24.96 -30.30
C SER A 482 -2.61 25.34 -31.77
N ARG A 483 -3.70 26.06 -32.07
CA ARG A 483 -4.16 26.31 -33.44
C ARG A 483 -3.64 27.62 -34.06
N ASN A 484 -3.27 28.63 -33.26
CA ASN A 484 -2.95 29.98 -33.76
C ASN A 484 -1.59 30.50 -33.24
N GLY A 485 -0.50 30.06 -33.85
CA GLY A 485 0.86 30.51 -33.56
C GLY A 485 1.36 31.60 -34.51
N SER A 486 1.81 32.75 -33.96
CA SER A 486 2.93 33.58 -34.48
C SER A 486 3.16 34.93 -33.78
N ILE A 487 4.44 35.18 -33.43
CA ILE A 487 5.22 36.46 -33.40
C ILE A 487 5.32 37.34 -32.12
N LYS A 488 6.55 37.26 -31.54
CA LYS A 488 7.56 38.23 -31.01
C LYS A 488 7.21 39.65 -30.46
N GLN A 489 7.69 39.86 -29.22
CA GLN A 489 8.44 41.01 -28.63
C GLN A 489 7.70 42.25 -28.03
N PRO A 490 8.34 43.01 -27.09
CA PRO A 490 7.76 43.35 -25.76
C PRO A 490 7.39 44.83 -25.57
N VAL A 491 6.67 45.17 -24.47
CA VAL A 491 6.85 46.36 -23.60
C VAL A 491 5.76 46.41 -22.48
N LYS A 492 6.11 47.14 -21.41
CA LYS A 492 5.81 47.16 -19.96
C LYS A 492 4.40 47.54 -19.45
N CYS A 493 4.13 47.06 -18.20
CA CYS A 493 3.38 47.61 -17.02
C CYS A 493 1.94 48.15 -17.21
N THR A 494 0.96 47.95 -16.31
CA THR A 494 0.93 48.17 -14.84
C THR A 494 -0.17 47.36 -14.12
N VAL A 495 0.01 47.16 -12.81
CA VAL A 495 -0.87 46.47 -11.84
C VAL A 495 -1.99 47.40 -11.34
N ALA A 496 -3.22 46.91 -11.21
CA ALA A 496 -4.26 47.46 -10.32
C ALA A 496 -5.12 46.31 -9.75
N LYS A 497 -4.80 45.87 -8.53
CA LYS A 497 -5.55 46.08 -7.27
C LYS A 497 -6.99 45.54 -7.28
N LYS A 498 -7.17 44.48 -6.47
CA LYS A 498 -8.45 43.98 -5.96
C LYS A 498 -9.21 45.11 -5.28
N GLU A 499 -10.45 45.32 -5.69
CA GLU A 499 -11.47 45.89 -4.81
C GLU A 499 -12.29 44.77 -4.19
N LYS A 500 -12.39 44.84 -2.86
CA LYS A 500 -13.37 44.16 -2.05
C LYS A 500 -14.76 44.62 -2.48
N VAL A 501 -15.73 43.71 -2.46
CA VAL A 501 -17.08 44.08 -2.07
C VAL A 501 -17.49 43.15 -0.94
N ASP A 502 -17.75 43.79 0.20
CA ASP A 502 -18.24 43.22 1.44
C ASP A 502 -19.75 42.93 1.35
N LEU A 503 -20.15 41.91 2.13
CA LEU A 503 -21.51 41.42 2.49
C LEU A 503 -22.22 40.51 1.48
#